data_AF-A0A172UAY0-F1
#
_entry.id   AF-A0A172UAY0-F1
#
_cell.length_a   1.000
_cell.length_b   1.000
_cell.length_c   1.000
_cell.angle_alpha   90.00
_cell.angle_beta   90.00
_cell.angle_gamma   90.00
#
_symmetry.space_group_name_H-M   'P 1'
#
loop_
_entity.id
_entity.type
_entity.pdbx_description
1 polymer ?
#
loop_
_entity_poly.entity_id
_entity_poly.type
_entity_poly.pdbx_seq_one_letter_code
_entity_poly.pdbx_strand_id
1 'polypeptide(L)'
;MVNSLIHPKQGDKANSAWFEEFLVRLLENRDRTGLSDMIREIDALMITVEPGCSAAYVSELALMTPYHYLVTLESESHWTHILRIDMESPDLLVREVRDPGRGDIFRSLNEVYPIGAHKPNSRYMGEIFRVSNLHEVVEQQKGREIRFFNQDQIRKLELPGNMAIVKPSPYTHNVVAYWERPPEDMRVYALGNSVILDEVNRGYHAAKAIQEDLGLDKLIRPIDHLATRVYSQNREVAILEYLTLSSYYYWGSYDIANQNSSTNVTKSIHYADERISPAKVFTAANQPYFVNHLVGLPSPTENFVRNYGPRLHHLALAVADGETGNQANIDYVVDAIRARGKDFLLDVIGSREEGLKQIFSSASEHSSLIIEYVQRFGDFDGFFTKQNVAELTHAAGVEENLRLLQAESEAANPLVNA
;
A
#
# COMPACT_ATOMS: atom_id res chain seq x y z
N MET A 1 27.31 -8.55 -10.38
CA MET A 1 26.13 -9.38 -10.67
C MET A 1 25.24 -9.29 -9.44
N VAL A 2 23.95 -8.96 -9.60
CA VAL A 2 22.99 -8.86 -8.48
C VAL A 2 22.88 -10.23 -7.80
N ASN A 3 22.81 -10.24 -6.46
CA ASN A 3 22.60 -11.45 -5.67
C ASN A 3 21.49 -11.20 -4.65
N SER A 4 20.27 -11.59 -5.01
CA SER A 4 19.05 -11.43 -4.21
C SER A 4 19.01 -12.34 -2.98
N LEU A 5 19.95 -13.28 -2.82
CA LEU A 5 20.07 -14.20 -1.69
C LEU A 5 21.18 -13.80 -0.71
N ILE A 6 21.82 -12.65 -0.90
CA ILE A 6 22.94 -12.21 -0.05
C ILE A 6 22.54 -11.88 1.39
N HIS A 7 21.28 -11.49 1.59
CA HIS A 7 20.80 -11.05 2.89
C HIS A 7 20.31 -12.23 3.74
N PRO A 8 20.70 -12.32 5.02
CA PRO A 8 20.15 -13.32 5.92
C PRO A 8 18.65 -13.07 6.15
N LYS A 9 17.87 -14.16 6.15
CA LYS A 9 16.44 -14.10 6.47
C LYS A 9 16.23 -13.80 7.96
N GLN A 10 15.31 -12.90 8.25
CA GLN A 10 14.97 -12.45 9.59
C GLN A 10 13.64 -13.05 10.09
N GLY A 11 13.46 -13.03 11.40
CA GLY A 11 12.25 -13.47 12.07
C GLY A 11 12.17 -14.98 12.30
N ASP A 12 11.01 -15.44 12.80
CA ASP A 12 10.84 -16.78 13.36
C ASP A 12 9.69 -17.57 12.74
N LYS A 13 9.03 -17.02 11.72
CA LYS A 13 7.96 -17.73 11.05
C LYS A 13 8.52 -18.77 10.09
N ALA A 14 8.26 -20.04 10.38
CA ALA A 14 8.56 -21.13 9.45
C ALA A 14 7.67 -21.05 8.20
N ASN A 15 8.31 -21.17 7.03
CA ASN A 15 7.65 -21.32 5.74
C ASN A 15 7.51 -22.80 5.36
N SER A 16 6.66 -23.10 4.38
CA SER A 16 6.60 -24.45 3.82
C SER A 16 7.90 -24.83 3.08
N ALA A 17 8.18 -26.13 2.99
CA ALA A 17 9.30 -26.64 2.22
C ALA A 17 9.20 -26.25 0.73
N TRP A 18 7.97 -26.17 0.19
CA TRP A 18 7.71 -25.72 -1.17
C TRP A 18 8.15 -24.26 -1.37
N PHE A 19 7.77 -23.37 -0.45
CA PHE A 19 8.18 -21.97 -0.54
C PHE A 19 9.69 -21.82 -0.49
N GLU A 20 10.36 -22.52 0.43
CA GLU A 20 11.82 -22.44 0.56
C GLU A 20 12.56 -22.94 -0.68
N GLU A 21 12.06 -24.00 -1.32
CA GLU A 21 12.63 -24.49 -2.59
C GLU A 21 12.45 -23.44 -3.70
N PHE A 22 11.22 -22.95 -3.90
CA PHE A 22 10.92 -22.08 -5.02
C PHE A 22 11.44 -20.66 -4.85
N LEU A 23 11.56 -20.17 -3.62
CA LEU A 23 12.17 -18.86 -3.33
C LEU A 23 13.59 -18.78 -3.89
N VAL A 24 14.44 -19.77 -3.58
CA VAL A 24 15.83 -19.82 -4.05
C VAL A 24 15.87 -19.90 -5.58
N ARG A 25 15.16 -20.87 -6.16
CA ARG A 25 15.17 -21.12 -7.61
C ARG A 25 14.67 -19.91 -8.40
N LEU A 26 13.66 -19.22 -7.90
CA LEU A 26 13.09 -18.02 -8.51
C LEU A 26 14.10 -16.88 -8.48
N LEU A 27 14.67 -16.57 -7.31
CA LEU A 27 15.60 -15.45 -7.16
C LEU A 27 16.89 -15.66 -7.97
N GLU A 28 17.47 -16.86 -7.95
CA GLU A 28 18.63 -17.21 -8.78
C GLU A 28 18.32 -17.10 -10.27
N ASN A 29 17.14 -17.55 -10.71
CA ASN A 29 16.73 -17.43 -12.11
C ASN A 29 16.59 -15.96 -12.52
N ARG A 30 15.95 -15.14 -11.69
CA ARG A 30 15.73 -13.72 -11.92
C ARG A 30 17.05 -12.95 -12.01
N ASP A 31 17.99 -13.24 -11.11
CA ASP A 31 19.33 -12.64 -11.12
C ASP A 31 20.13 -13.07 -12.36
N ARG A 32 20.15 -14.38 -12.67
CA ARG A 32 20.89 -14.94 -13.81
C ARG A 32 20.40 -14.43 -15.17
N THR A 33 19.09 -14.16 -15.28
CA THR A 33 18.46 -13.65 -16.52
C THR A 33 18.56 -12.13 -16.65
N GLY A 34 19.19 -11.44 -15.70
CA GLY A 34 19.34 -9.98 -15.69
C GLY A 34 18.06 -9.22 -15.33
N LEU A 35 16.94 -9.91 -15.07
CA LEU A 35 15.67 -9.27 -14.76
C LEU A 35 15.74 -8.41 -13.49
N SER A 36 16.43 -8.90 -12.45
CA SER A 36 16.62 -8.14 -11.22
C SER A 36 17.31 -6.80 -11.48
N ASP A 37 18.27 -6.75 -12.39
CA ASP A 37 19.03 -5.53 -12.68
C ASP A 37 18.19 -4.50 -13.46
N MET A 38 17.34 -4.98 -14.37
CA MET A 38 16.47 -4.15 -15.18
C MET A 38 15.32 -3.51 -14.40
N ILE A 39 14.78 -4.18 -13.39
CA ILE A 39 13.67 -3.67 -12.56
C ILE A 39 14.24 -2.87 -11.40
N ARG A 40 13.88 -1.59 -11.30
CA ARG A 40 14.48 -0.63 -10.36
C ARG A 40 13.48 -0.24 -9.28
N GLU A 41 13.43 1.03 -8.89
CA GLU A 41 12.57 1.54 -7.83
C GLU A 41 11.10 1.62 -8.23
N ILE A 42 10.23 1.76 -7.24
CA ILE A 42 8.83 2.13 -7.44
C ILE A 42 8.78 3.63 -7.76
N ASP A 43 8.30 3.98 -8.94
CA ASP A 43 8.13 5.38 -9.35
C ASP A 43 6.76 5.95 -8.98
N ALA A 44 5.75 5.09 -8.82
CA ALA A 44 4.40 5.52 -8.50
C ALA A 44 3.53 4.42 -7.88
N LEU A 45 2.57 4.85 -7.08
CA LEU A 45 1.49 4.03 -6.52
C LEU A 45 0.15 4.53 -7.09
N MET A 46 -0.75 3.61 -7.43
CA MET A 46 -2.09 3.95 -7.92
C MET A 46 -3.16 3.60 -6.90
N ILE A 47 -4.02 4.57 -6.60
CA ILE A 47 -5.16 4.45 -5.68
C ILE A 47 -6.40 4.95 -6.40
N THR A 48 -7.50 4.22 -6.33
CA THR A 48 -8.82 4.70 -6.75
C THR A 48 -9.69 5.01 -5.54
N VAL A 49 -10.55 6.02 -5.67
CA VAL A 49 -11.52 6.45 -4.64
C VAL A 49 -12.93 6.54 -5.24
N GLU A 50 -13.94 6.58 -4.39
CA GLU A 50 -15.32 6.82 -4.82
C GLU A 50 -15.48 8.17 -5.53
N PRO A 51 -16.44 8.28 -6.47
CA PRO A 51 -16.85 9.57 -7.01
C PRO A 51 -17.19 10.59 -5.89
N GLY A 52 -16.71 11.81 -6.04
CA GLY A 52 -16.81 12.90 -5.07
C GLY A 52 -15.79 12.87 -3.92
N CYS A 53 -14.89 11.88 -3.87
CA CYS A 53 -13.97 11.72 -2.74
C CYS A 53 -12.54 12.23 -2.98
N SER A 54 -12.10 12.41 -4.23
CA SER A 54 -10.70 12.72 -4.53
C SER A 54 -10.22 14.04 -3.95
N ALA A 55 -10.99 15.13 -4.06
CA ALA A 55 -10.58 16.43 -3.55
C ALA A 55 -10.34 16.41 -2.03
N ALA A 56 -11.25 15.78 -1.28
CA ALA A 56 -11.11 15.59 0.15
C ALA A 56 -9.93 14.66 0.49
N TYR A 57 -9.75 13.59 -0.27
CA TYR A 57 -8.65 12.65 -0.05
C TYR A 57 -7.28 13.27 -0.34
N VAL A 58 -7.14 14.08 -1.40
CA VAL A 58 -5.91 14.83 -1.67
C VAL A 58 -5.60 15.78 -0.53
N SER A 59 -6.61 16.44 0.04
CA SER A 59 -6.44 17.32 1.21
C SER A 59 -6.01 16.55 2.46
N GLU A 60 -6.60 15.38 2.69
CA GLU A 60 -6.22 14.48 3.78
C GLU A 60 -4.77 14.01 3.64
N LEU A 61 -4.38 13.53 2.45
CA LEU A 61 -3.01 13.13 2.16
C LEU A 61 -2.05 14.30 2.31
N ALA A 62 -2.39 15.50 1.83
CA ALA A 62 -1.53 16.68 1.95
C ALA A 62 -1.23 17.04 3.42
N LEU A 63 -2.19 16.82 4.33
CA LEU A 63 -2.00 17.04 5.77
C LEU A 63 -1.20 15.91 6.42
N MET A 64 -1.59 14.66 6.16
CA MET A 64 -1.09 13.47 6.86
C MET A 64 0.20 12.89 6.25
N THR A 65 0.69 13.45 5.16
CA THR A 65 1.86 12.96 4.44
C THR A 65 2.70 14.12 3.89
N PRO A 66 3.97 13.91 3.51
CA PRO A 66 4.78 14.95 2.89
C PRO A 66 4.39 15.24 1.44
N TYR A 67 3.42 14.54 0.86
CA TYR A 67 3.06 14.70 -0.54
C TYR A 67 2.45 16.06 -0.88
N HIS A 68 2.83 16.60 -2.04
CA HIS A 68 2.28 17.82 -2.61
C HIS A 68 1.43 17.50 -3.84
N TYR A 69 0.25 18.13 -3.93
CA TYR A 69 -0.54 18.10 -5.16
C TYR A 69 0.20 18.87 -6.26
N LEU A 70 0.45 18.21 -7.40
CA LEU A 70 1.07 18.83 -8.55
C LEU A 70 0.04 19.27 -9.58
N VAL A 71 -0.78 18.32 -10.03
CA VAL A 71 -1.68 18.53 -11.15
C VAL A 71 -2.77 17.47 -11.20
N THR A 72 -3.84 17.73 -11.93
CA THR A 72 -4.83 16.75 -12.32
C THR A 72 -4.68 16.43 -13.80
N LEU A 73 -4.65 15.14 -14.11
CA LEU A 73 -4.72 14.61 -15.46
C LEU A 73 -6.17 14.21 -15.73
N GLU A 74 -6.78 14.93 -16.65
CA GLU A 74 -8.20 14.89 -16.97
C GLU A 74 -8.43 14.06 -18.24
N SER A 75 -9.00 12.87 -18.08
CA SER A 75 -9.45 12.03 -19.20
C SER A 75 -10.97 12.05 -19.33
N GLU A 76 -11.50 11.33 -20.32
CA GLU A 76 -12.95 11.32 -20.62
C GLU A 76 -13.78 10.89 -19.40
N SER A 77 -13.35 9.83 -18.70
CA SER A 77 -14.10 9.24 -17.59
C SER A 77 -13.41 9.30 -16.22
N HIS A 78 -12.18 9.82 -16.13
CA HIS A 78 -11.45 9.91 -14.85
C HIS A 78 -10.84 11.28 -14.59
N TRP A 79 -10.69 11.58 -13.29
CA TRP A 79 -9.68 12.50 -12.80
C TRP A 79 -8.53 11.70 -12.18
N THR A 80 -7.29 12.05 -12.50
CA THR A 80 -6.10 11.47 -11.85
C THR A 80 -5.25 12.59 -11.26
N HIS A 81 -5.24 12.71 -9.94
CA HIS A 81 -4.44 13.70 -9.21
C HIS A 81 -3.05 13.14 -8.94
N ILE A 82 -2.03 13.88 -9.38
CA ILE A 82 -0.63 13.51 -9.17
C ILE A 82 -0.13 14.22 -7.92
N LEU A 83 0.29 13.42 -6.95
CA LEU A 83 0.90 13.88 -5.72
C LEU A 83 2.38 13.44 -5.69
N ARG A 84 3.28 14.36 -5.39
CA ARG A 84 4.73 14.11 -5.37
C ARG A 84 5.40 14.79 -4.18
N ILE A 85 6.41 14.14 -3.62
CA ILE A 85 7.32 14.74 -2.63
C ILE A 85 8.51 15.33 -3.39
N ASP A 86 9.22 14.46 -4.10
CA ASP A 86 10.40 14.73 -4.91
C ASP A 86 10.51 13.68 -6.03
N MET A 87 11.65 13.60 -6.70
CA MET A 87 11.91 12.60 -7.76
C MET A 87 12.53 11.29 -7.23
N GLU A 88 12.82 11.18 -5.93
CA GLU A 88 13.39 9.98 -5.31
C GLU A 88 12.28 9.08 -4.75
N SER A 89 11.28 9.68 -4.11
CA SER A 89 10.13 9.01 -3.51
C SER A 89 9.06 8.70 -4.57
N PRO A 90 8.29 7.61 -4.46
CA PRO A 90 7.23 7.30 -5.44
C PRO A 90 6.16 8.40 -5.47
N ASP A 91 5.53 8.64 -6.63
CA ASP A 91 4.33 9.48 -6.72
C ASP A 91 3.09 8.73 -6.20
N LEU A 92 2.06 9.47 -5.74
CA LEU A 92 0.71 8.92 -5.57
C LEU A 92 -0.19 9.40 -6.72
N LEU A 93 -0.80 8.45 -7.41
CA LEU A 93 -1.81 8.68 -8.44
C LEU A 93 -3.18 8.37 -7.82
N VAL A 94 -3.86 9.42 -7.37
CA VAL A 94 -5.23 9.30 -6.84
C VAL A 94 -6.20 9.44 -8.00
N ARG A 95 -6.92 8.37 -8.31
CA ARG A 95 -7.84 8.26 -9.45
C ARG A 95 -9.28 8.25 -8.96
N GLU A 96 -10.12 9.03 -9.62
CA GLU A 96 -11.56 9.04 -9.38
C GLU A 96 -12.29 8.86 -10.71
N VAL A 97 -13.26 7.95 -10.73
CA VAL A 97 -14.17 7.80 -11.86
C VAL A 97 -15.27 8.86 -11.78
N ARG A 98 -15.63 9.46 -12.92
CA ARG A 98 -16.67 10.49 -12.98
C ARG A 98 -18.08 9.93 -12.87
N ASP A 99 -18.29 8.73 -13.40
CA ASP A 99 -19.56 8.04 -13.39
C ASP A 99 -19.50 6.85 -12.42
N PRO A 100 -20.26 6.87 -11.30
CA PRO A 100 -20.31 5.75 -10.35
C PRO A 100 -20.80 4.44 -10.96
N GLY A 101 -21.58 4.51 -12.05
CA GLY A 101 -22.12 3.34 -12.74
C GLY A 101 -21.11 2.64 -13.65
N ARG A 102 -19.94 3.24 -13.91
CA ARG A 102 -18.93 2.66 -14.78
C ARG A 102 -18.48 1.31 -14.23
N GLY A 103 -18.65 0.26 -15.04
CA GLY A 103 -18.15 -1.07 -14.72
C GLY A 103 -16.72 -1.24 -15.19
N ASP A 104 -15.83 -1.69 -14.30
CA ASP A 104 -14.51 -2.18 -14.68
C ASP A 104 -14.05 -3.35 -13.80
N ILE A 105 -12.89 -3.92 -14.13
CA ILE A 105 -12.34 -5.08 -13.42
C ILE A 105 -12.01 -4.77 -11.95
N PHE A 106 -11.57 -3.55 -11.65
CA PHE A 106 -11.20 -3.15 -10.29
C PHE A 106 -12.42 -2.99 -9.41
N ARG A 107 -13.49 -2.41 -9.97
CA ARG A 107 -14.80 -2.33 -9.35
C ARG A 107 -15.37 -3.72 -9.06
N SER A 108 -15.37 -4.61 -10.06
CA SER A 108 -15.87 -5.97 -9.89
C SER A 108 -15.10 -6.78 -8.85
N LEU A 109 -13.79 -6.53 -8.67
CA LEU A 109 -13.00 -7.17 -7.61
C LEU A 109 -13.42 -6.74 -6.21
N ASN A 110 -14.04 -5.56 -6.04
CA ASN A 110 -14.56 -5.09 -4.76
C ASN A 110 -16.01 -5.52 -4.52
N GLU A 111 -16.84 -5.55 -5.58
CA GLU A 111 -18.28 -5.87 -5.50
C GLU A 111 -18.60 -7.27 -4.98
N VAL A 112 -17.64 -8.21 -5.05
CA VAL A 112 -17.84 -9.58 -4.56
C VAL A 112 -17.61 -9.73 -3.05
N TYR A 113 -17.23 -8.67 -2.35
CA TYR A 113 -16.93 -8.68 -0.92
C TYR A 113 -17.92 -7.82 -0.13
N PRO A 114 -18.37 -8.26 1.07
CA PRO A 114 -19.42 -7.59 1.83
C PRO A 114 -19.20 -6.09 2.03
N ILE A 115 -18.06 -5.67 2.59
CA ILE A 115 -17.75 -4.25 2.80
C ILE A 115 -17.24 -3.60 1.51
N GLY A 116 -16.46 -4.34 0.71
CA GLY A 116 -15.96 -3.86 -0.58
C GLY A 116 -17.08 -3.38 -1.52
N ALA A 117 -18.25 -4.02 -1.49
CA ALA A 117 -19.40 -3.67 -2.32
C ALA A 117 -20.02 -2.30 -2.00
N HIS A 118 -19.84 -1.78 -0.77
CA HIS A 118 -20.35 -0.45 -0.39
C HIS A 118 -19.49 0.70 -0.93
N LYS A 119 -18.21 0.44 -1.21
CA LYS A 119 -17.27 1.40 -1.84
C LYS A 119 -16.50 0.71 -2.96
N PRO A 120 -17.20 0.35 -4.06
CA PRO A 120 -16.66 -0.56 -5.05
C PRO A 120 -15.58 0.09 -5.92
N ASN A 121 -15.53 1.42 -6.02
CA ASN A 121 -14.48 2.13 -6.76
C ASN A 121 -13.23 2.40 -5.90
N SER A 122 -13.35 2.31 -4.57
CA SER A 122 -12.26 2.64 -3.65
C SER A 122 -11.33 1.47 -3.39
N ARG A 123 -10.08 1.59 -3.82
CA ARG A 123 -9.01 0.64 -3.49
C ARG A 123 -7.63 1.14 -3.85
N TYR A 124 -6.63 0.54 -3.21
CA TYR A 124 -5.30 0.48 -3.80
C TYR A 124 -5.31 -0.39 -5.06
N MET A 125 -4.73 0.11 -6.15
CA MET A 125 -4.62 -0.62 -7.42
C MET A 125 -3.29 -1.37 -7.52
N GLY A 126 -2.16 -0.75 -7.20
CA GLY A 126 -0.86 -1.35 -7.46
C GLY A 126 0.32 -0.37 -7.53
N GLU A 127 1.50 -0.93 -7.79
CA GLU A 127 2.78 -0.23 -7.92
C GLU A 127 3.25 -0.15 -9.39
N ILE A 128 3.98 0.91 -9.72
CA ILE A 128 4.66 1.09 -11.01
C ILE A 128 6.16 1.12 -10.79
N PHE A 129 6.88 0.16 -11.35
CA PHE A 129 8.34 0.09 -11.33
C PHE A 129 8.97 0.80 -12.52
N ARG A 130 10.05 1.53 -12.25
CA ARG A 130 10.98 1.95 -13.29
C ARG A 130 11.74 0.75 -13.82
N VAL A 131 11.90 0.69 -15.14
CA VAL A 131 12.77 -0.31 -15.78
C VAL A 131 13.75 0.34 -16.74
N SER A 132 14.88 -0.31 -16.97
CA SER A 132 15.88 0.13 -17.96
C SER A 132 15.58 -0.35 -19.38
N ASN A 133 14.74 -1.38 -19.54
CA ASN A 133 14.33 -1.92 -20.83
C ASN A 133 12.93 -2.54 -20.70
N LEU A 134 11.88 -1.81 -21.12
CA LEU A 134 10.50 -2.25 -20.98
C LEU A 134 10.19 -3.46 -21.85
N HIS A 135 10.71 -3.49 -23.07
CA HIS A 135 10.46 -4.59 -23.99
C HIS A 135 11.00 -5.91 -23.42
N GLU A 136 12.25 -5.92 -22.96
CA GLU A 136 12.88 -7.12 -22.43
C GLU A 136 12.23 -7.59 -21.14
N VAL A 137 11.92 -6.68 -20.21
CA VAL A 137 11.18 -7.03 -18.98
C VAL A 137 9.84 -7.67 -19.34
N VAL A 138 9.07 -7.08 -20.25
CA VAL A 138 7.75 -7.62 -20.64
C VAL A 138 7.88 -9.00 -21.29
N GLU A 139 8.82 -9.20 -22.21
CA GLU A 139 9.01 -10.49 -22.87
C GLU A 139 9.46 -11.57 -21.88
N GLN A 140 10.39 -11.24 -20.98
CA GLN A 140 10.79 -12.16 -19.93
C GLN A 140 9.63 -12.51 -18.98
N GLN A 141 8.80 -11.53 -18.60
CA GLN A 141 7.64 -11.80 -17.74
C GLN A 141 6.56 -12.63 -18.45
N LYS A 142 6.32 -12.42 -19.75
CA LYS A 142 5.45 -13.30 -20.53
C LYS A 142 5.98 -14.74 -20.60
N GLY A 143 7.30 -14.90 -20.69
CA GLY A 143 7.96 -16.22 -20.60
C GLY A 143 7.75 -16.91 -19.25
N ARG A 144 7.41 -16.16 -18.20
CA ARG A 144 6.99 -16.63 -16.87
C ARG A 144 5.47 -16.70 -16.73
N GLU A 145 4.74 -16.70 -17.84
CA GLU A 145 3.28 -16.78 -17.94
C GLU A 145 2.51 -15.60 -17.32
N ILE A 146 3.19 -14.48 -17.04
CA ILE A 146 2.56 -13.25 -16.55
C ILE A 146 1.72 -12.62 -17.65
N ARG A 147 0.46 -12.31 -17.31
CA ARG A 147 -0.51 -11.73 -18.24
C ARG A 147 -0.56 -10.22 -18.10
N PHE A 148 -0.49 -9.53 -19.23
CA PHE A 148 -0.60 -8.07 -19.31
C PHE A 148 -1.97 -7.65 -19.84
N PHE A 149 -2.40 -6.43 -19.48
CA PHE A 149 -3.42 -5.74 -20.25
C PHE A 149 -2.90 -5.47 -21.67
N ASN A 150 -3.75 -5.68 -22.66
CA ASN A 150 -3.46 -5.23 -24.02
C ASN A 150 -3.78 -3.74 -24.18
N GLN A 151 -3.32 -3.14 -25.27
CA GLN A 151 -3.47 -1.69 -25.52
C GLN A 151 -4.93 -1.22 -25.55
N ASP A 152 -5.85 -2.03 -26.06
CA ASP A 152 -7.28 -1.68 -26.07
C ASP A 152 -7.87 -1.69 -24.66
N GLN A 153 -7.42 -2.60 -23.79
CA GLN A 153 -7.83 -2.63 -22.39
C GLN A 153 -7.24 -1.47 -21.59
N ILE A 154 -5.96 -1.12 -21.82
CA ILE A 154 -5.33 0.06 -21.22
C ILE A 154 -6.13 1.33 -21.56
N ARG A 155 -6.47 1.51 -22.85
CA ARG A 155 -7.29 2.63 -23.32
C ARG A 155 -8.69 2.64 -22.68
N LYS A 156 -9.38 1.50 -22.65
CA LYS A 156 -10.72 1.38 -22.03
C LYS A 156 -10.71 1.66 -20.52
N LEU A 157 -9.63 1.32 -19.82
CA LEU A 157 -9.49 1.58 -18.38
C LEU A 157 -8.92 2.96 -18.09
N GLU A 158 -8.55 3.74 -19.12
CA GLU A 158 -7.83 5.00 -19.01
C GLU A 158 -6.62 4.89 -18.08
N LEU A 159 -5.88 3.79 -18.20
CA LEU A 159 -4.59 3.60 -17.53
C LEU A 159 -3.47 4.27 -18.35
N PRO A 160 -2.33 4.65 -17.75
CA PRO A 160 -1.27 5.34 -18.48
C PRO A 160 -0.78 4.53 -19.69
N GLY A 161 -0.88 5.13 -20.89
CA GLY A 161 -0.60 4.46 -22.16
C GLY A 161 0.88 4.12 -22.41
N ASN A 162 1.79 4.73 -21.66
CA ASN A 162 3.24 4.53 -21.72
C ASN A 162 3.75 3.43 -20.77
N MET A 163 2.86 2.59 -20.25
CA MET A 163 3.20 1.53 -19.30
C MET A 163 2.77 0.15 -19.81
N ALA A 164 3.50 -0.89 -19.39
CA ALA A 164 3.02 -2.26 -19.46
C ALA A 164 2.47 -2.66 -18.09
N ILE A 165 1.18 -2.98 -18.02
CA ILE A 165 0.48 -3.23 -16.75
C ILE A 165 0.02 -4.69 -16.70
N VAL A 166 0.40 -5.40 -15.65
CA VAL A 166 -0.01 -6.78 -15.39
C VAL A 166 -1.48 -6.82 -15.00
N LYS A 167 -2.17 -7.91 -15.36
CA LYS A 167 -3.54 -8.16 -14.88
C LYS A 167 -3.57 -8.22 -13.36
N PRO A 168 -4.69 -7.88 -12.68
CA PRO A 168 -4.80 -8.03 -11.24
C PRO A 168 -4.38 -9.43 -10.80
N SER A 169 -3.47 -9.49 -9.84
CA SER A 169 -3.00 -10.73 -9.22
C SER A 169 -4.18 -11.52 -8.64
N PRO A 170 -4.26 -12.84 -8.83
CA PRO A 170 -5.32 -13.65 -8.21
C PRO A 170 -5.14 -13.77 -6.69
N TYR A 171 -3.99 -13.38 -6.14
CA TYR A 171 -3.68 -13.51 -4.71
C TYR A 171 -3.81 -12.20 -3.94
N THR A 172 -3.52 -11.08 -4.60
CA THR A 172 -3.52 -9.74 -3.98
C THR A 172 -4.55 -8.78 -4.59
N HIS A 173 -5.12 -9.13 -5.74
CA HIS A 173 -5.95 -8.26 -6.59
C HIS A 173 -5.28 -6.96 -7.05
N ASN A 174 -3.99 -6.76 -6.75
CA ASN A 174 -3.24 -5.59 -7.16
C ASN A 174 -2.57 -5.83 -8.52
N VAL A 175 -2.19 -4.75 -9.19
CA VAL A 175 -1.39 -4.78 -10.42
C VAL A 175 0.06 -4.42 -10.11
N VAL A 176 0.96 -4.94 -10.93
CA VAL A 176 2.32 -4.40 -11.07
C VAL A 176 2.43 -3.84 -12.48
N ALA A 177 3.02 -2.65 -12.60
CA ALA A 177 3.27 -2.00 -13.88
C ALA A 177 4.76 -1.70 -14.06
N TYR A 178 5.17 -1.60 -15.32
CA TYR A 178 6.53 -1.22 -15.70
C TYR A 178 6.50 -0.09 -16.71
N TRP A 179 7.46 0.81 -16.61
CA TRP A 179 7.73 1.80 -17.65
C TRP A 179 9.23 2.04 -17.82
N GLU A 180 9.65 2.25 -19.05
CA GLU A 180 11.03 2.62 -19.32
C GLU A 180 11.20 4.11 -19.09
N ARG A 181 12.07 4.47 -18.15
CA ARG A 181 12.37 5.86 -17.82
C ARG A 181 13.85 6.01 -17.43
N PRO A 182 14.60 6.92 -18.07
CA PRO A 182 15.90 7.37 -17.57
C PRO A 182 15.75 8.04 -16.19
N PRO A 183 16.63 7.79 -15.21
CA PRO A 183 16.51 8.38 -13.86
C PRO A 183 16.36 9.91 -13.83
N GLU A 184 17.02 10.59 -14.77
CA GLU A 184 17.03 12.05 -14.95
C GLU A 184 15.73 12.60 -15.56
N ASP A 185 14.94 11.76 -16.23
CA ASP A 185 13.71 12.19 -16.88
C ASP A 185 12.58 12.39 -15.87
N MET A 186 11.76 13.40 -16.12
CA MET A 186 10.56 13.61 -15.32
C MET A 186 9.58 12.45 -15.48
N ARG A 187 8.86 12.15 -14.40
CA ARG A 187 7.72 11.24 -14.41
C ARG A 187 6.55 11.90 -15.13
N VAL A 188 6.25 11.44 -16.35
CA VAL A 188 5.15 11.92 -17.19
C VAL A 188 4.18 10.77 -17.47
N TYR A 189 2.97 10.89 -16.93
CA TYR A 189 1.92 9.90 -17.11
C TYR A 189 1.11 10.22 -18.36
N ALA A 190 1.05 9.29 -19.32
CA ALA A 190 0.31 9.47 -20.57
C ALA A 190 -1.21 9.34 -20.33
N LEU A 191 -1.79 10.35 -19.67
CA LEU A 191 -3.19 10.46 -19.29
C LEU A 191 -3.72 11.86 -19.59
N GLY A 192 -4.73 11.95 -20.46
CA GLY A 192 -5.61 13.11 -20.55
C GLY A 192 -4.95 14.48 -20.74
N ASN A 193 -5.68 15.52 -20.36
CA ASN A 193 -5.22 16.91 -20.34
C ASN A 193 -4.74 17.29 -18.95
N SER A 194 -3.69 18.11 -18.89
CA SER A 194 -3.15 18.63 -17.62
C SER A 194 -3.93 19.88 -17.19
N VAL A 195 -4.53 19.84 -15.99
CA VAL A 195 -5.32 20.94 -15.42
C VAL A 195 -5.09 21.06 -13.91
N ILE A 196 -5.24 22.28 -13.38
CA ILE A 196 -5.34 22.53 -11.93
C ILE A 196 -6.82 22.68 -11.61
N LEU A 197 -7.36 21.79 -10.77
CA LEU A 197 -8.74 21.89 -10.30
C LEU A 197 -8.78 22.76 -9.05
N ASP A 198 -9.54 23.86 -9.09
CA ASP A 198 -9.58 24.86 -8.02
C ASP A 198 -9.97 24.28 -6.66
N GLU A 199 -10.91 23.33 -6.63
CA GLU A 199 -11.33 22.68 -5.40
C GLU A 199 -10.20 21.87 -4.76
N VAL A 200 -9.54 21.03 -5.55
CA VAL A 200 -8.40 20.21 -5.11
C VAL A 200 -7.25 21.11 -4.66
N ASN A 201 -6.94 22.15 -5.44
CA ASN A 201 -5.83 23.06 -5.14
C ASN A 201 -6.07 23.85 -3.86
N ARG A 202 -7.30 24.33 -3.61
CA ARG A 202 -7.65 25.01 -2.36
C ARG A 202 -7.50 24.09 -1.15
N GLY A 203 -8.02 22.87 -1.24
CA GLY A 203 -7.92 21.88 -0.16
C GLY A 203 -6.46 21.52 0.15
N TYR A 204 -5.64 21.29 -0.89
CA TYR A 204 -4.20 21.09 -0.78
C TYR A 204 -3.49 22.25 -0.05
N HIS A 205 -3.70 23.50 -0.49
CA HIS A 205 -3.03 24.65 0.13
C HIS A 205 -3.44 24.86 1.59
N ALA A 206 -4.73 24.67 1.91
CA ALA A 206 -5.21 24.75 3.29
C ALA A 206 -4.54 23.68 4.18
N ALA A 207 -4.46 22.44 3.69
CA ALA A 207 -3.81 21.34 4.40
C ALA A 207 -2.31 21.59 4.61
N LYS A 208 -1.59 22.10 3.58
CA LYS A 208 -0.17 22.43 3.71
C LYS A 208 0.11 23.62 4.62
N ALA A 209 -0.74 24.64 4.63
CA ALA A 209 -0.61 25.73 5.58
C ALA A 209 -0.73 25.24 7.04
N ILE A 210 -1.66 24.30 7.31
CA ILE A 210 -1.77 23.65 8.62
C ILE A 210 -0.53 22.80 8.93
N GLN A 211 -0.03 22.05 7.94
CA GLN A 211 1.16 21.22 8.10
C GLN A 211 2.40 22.05 8.47
N GLU A 212 2.59 23.19 7.81
CA GLU A 212 3.68 24.13 8.05
C GLU A 212 3.54 24.84 9.41
N ASP A 213 2.33 25.32 9.76
CA ASP A 213 2.03 25.93 11.07
C ASP A 213 2.37 24.99 12.24
N LEU A 214 2.09 23.69 12.06
CA LEU A 214 2.38 22.65 13.03
C LEU A 214 3.83 22.11 12.93
N GLY A 215 4.60 22.50 11.91
CA GLY A 215 5.96 22.02 11.66
C GLY A 215 6.06 20.54 11.26
N LEU A 216 4.95 19.94 10.80
CA LEU A 216 4.86 18.52 10.47
C LEU A 216 5.61 18.18 9.16
N ASP A 217 5.81 19.16 8.29
CA ASP A 217 6.55 19.06 7.02
C ASP A 217 8.00 18.61 7.21
N LYS A 218 8.58 18.87 8.39
CA LYS A 218 9.94 18.48 8.76
C LYS A 218 10.01 17.12 9.46
N LEU A 219 8.86 16.62 9.91
CA LEU A 219 8.77 15.43 10.76
C LEU A 219 8.30 14.20 9.99
N ILE A 220 7.27 14.34 9.16
CA ILE A 220 6.72 13.23 8.39
C ILE A 220 7.58 13.01 7.14
N ARG A 221 8.13 11.82 7.01
CA ARG A 221 9.01 11.39 5.91
C ARG A 221 8.23 10.56 4.89
N PRO A 222 8.83 10.25 3.72
CA PRO A 222 8.20 9.41 2.70
C PRO A 222 7.78 8.03 3.22
N ILE A 223 7.11 7.29 2.33
CA ILE A 223 6.58 5.96 2.62
C ILE A 223 7.71 5.00 3.02
N ASP A 224 7.53 4.34 4.16
CA ASP A 224 8.38 3.29 4.68
C ASP A 224 7.97 1.94 4.08
N HIS A 225 6.67 1.60 4.16
CA HIS A 225 6.21 0.31 3.69
C HIS A 225 4.74 0.26 3.30
N LEU A 226 4.43 -0.81 2.56
CA LEU A 226 3.13 -1.10 1.97
C LEU A 226 2.66 -2.47 2.47
N ALA A 227 1.71 -2.52 3.42
CA ALA A 227 1.20 -3.79 3.92
C ALA A 227 -0.08 -4.24 3.22
N THR A 228 0.01 -5.39 2.56
CA THR A 228 -1.07 -6.06 1.85
C THR A 228 -1.58 -7.24 2.67
N ARG A 229 -2.89 -7.31 2.86
CA ARG A 229 -3.53 -8.47 3.48
C ARG A 229 -4.00 -9.46 2.42
N VAL A 230 -3.70 -10.73 2.62
CA VAL A 230 -4.08 -11.84 1.74
C VAL A 230 -4.65 -13.00 2.55
N TYR A 231 -5.41 -13.87 1.89
CA TYR A 231 -5.93 -15.09 2.51
C TYR A 231 -4.80 -15.96 3.06
N SER A 232 -5.06 -16.66 4.16
CA SER A 232 -4.11 -17.59 4.80
C SER A 232 -3.42 -18.53 3.80
N GLN A 233 -4.19 -19.22 2.96
CA GLN A 233 -3.67 -20.17 1.97
C GLN A 233 -2.88 -19.52 0.82
N ASN A 234 -3.02 -18.21 0.63
CA ASN A 234 -2.40 -17.47 -0.46
C ASN A 234 -1.10 -16.76 -0.04
N ARG A 235 -0.68 -16.84 1.23
CA ARG A 235 0.48 -16.11 1.76
C ARG A 235 1.74 -16.29 0.92
N GLU A 236 2.19 -17.53 0.78
CA GLU A 236 3.47 -17.87 0.16
C GLU A 236 3.45 -17.65 -1.35
N VAL A 237 2.34 -17.98 -2.01
CA VAL A 237 2.18 -17.75 -3.46
C VAL A 237 2.10 -16.27 -3.81
N ALA A 238 1.46 -15.43 -2.97
CA ALA A 238 1.42 -13.97 -3.17
C ALA A 238 2.82 -13.37 -3.08
N ILE A 239 3.64 -13.82 -2.12
CA ILE A 239 5.01 -13.37 -1.97
C ILE A 239 5.85 -13.78 -3.18
N LEU A 240 5.82 -15.06 -3.59
CA LEU A 240 6.59 -15.52 -4.74
C LEU A 240 6.17 -14.86 -6.06
N GLU A 241 4.87 -14.60 -6.25
CA GLU A 241 4.40 -13.84 -7.42
C GLU A 241 4.97 -12.42 -7.41
N TYR A 242 4.92 -11.72 -6.28
CA TYR A 242 5.49 -10.37 -6.18
C TYR A 242 7.00 -10.35 -6.40
N LEU A 243 7.74 -11.34 -5.89
CA LEU A 243 9.18 -11.49 -6.16
C LEU A 243 9.47 -11.82 -7.63
N THR A 244 8.55 -12.51 -8.32
CA THR A 244 8.65 -12.71 -9.77
C THR A 244 8.51 -11.38 -10.53
N LEU A 245 7.62 -10.51 -10.06
CA LEU A 245 7.25 -9.24 -10.69
C LEU A 245 8.14 -8.05 -10.32
N SER A 246 9.09 -8.21 -9.41
CA SER A 246 9.90 -7.10 -8.90
C SER A 246 11.37 -7.47 -8.81
N SER A 247 12.22 -6.53 -8.42
CA SER A 247 13.60 -6.77 -7.99
C SER A 247 13.73 -6.93 -6.46
N TYR A 248 12.64 -7.23 -5.76
CA TYR A 248 12.67 -7.36 -4.31
C TYR A 248 13.25 -8.72 -3.89
N TYR A 249 13.77 -8.83 -2.68
CA TYR A 249 14.13 -10.10 -2.07
C TYR A 249 13.27 -10.35 -0.83
N TYR A 250 13.19 -11.61 -0.41
CA TYR A 250 12.50 -12.00 0.82
C TYR A 250 13.38 -11.68 2.02
N TRP A 251 12.97 -10.69 2.82
CA TRP A 251 13.75 -10.24 3.97
C TRP A 251 13.50 -11.12 5.19
N GLY A 252 12.27 -11.55 5.43
CA GLY A 252 11.95 -12.35 6.62
C GLY A 252 10.47 -12.33 6.99
N SER A 253 10.13 -13.05 8.05
CA SER A 253 8.76 -13.16 8.53
C SER A 253 8.66 -13.42 10.03
N TYR A 254 7.64 -12.84 10.65
CA TYR A 254 7.36 -12.97 12.08
C TYR A 254 6.03 -13.65 12.33
N ASP A 255 6.01 -14.55 13.30
CA ASP A 255 4.79 -15.20 13.76
C ASP A 255 4.11 -14.38 14.87
N ILE A 256 2.85 -14.02 14.66
CA ILE A 256 1.99 -13.30 15.61
C ILE A 256 0.91 -14.27 16.08
N ALA A 257 1.36 -15.26 16.87
CA ALA A 257 0.57 -16.43 17.22
C ALA A 257 -0.77 -16.10 17.90
N ASN A 258 -0.79 -15.12 18.82
CA ASN A 258 -1.98 -14.71 19.57
C ASN A 258 -3.06 -14.01 18.71
N GLN A 259 -2.72 -13.57 17.49
CA GLN A 259 -3.66 -12.96 16.53
C GLN A 259 -3.92 -13.87 15.31
N ASN A 260 -3.52 -15.15 15.38
CA ASN A 260 -3.56 -16.08 14.24
C ASN A 260 -2.99 -15.44 12.97
N SER A 261 -1.86 -14.72 13.05
CA SER A 261 -1.35 -13.97 11.91
C SER A 261 0.16 -14.08 11.74
N SER A 262 0.65 -13.83 10.54
CA SER A 262 2.07 -13.64 10.28
C SER A 262 2.28 -12.46 9.35
N THR A 263 3.39 -11.76 9.57
CA THR A 263 3.81 -10.62 8.76
C THR A 263 5.10 -10.97 8.05
N ASN A 264 5.14 -10.78 6.74
CA ASN A 264 6.23 -11.23 5.86
C ASN A 264 6.72 -10.03 5.05
N VAL A 265 8.02 -9.78 5.07
CA VAL A 265 8.63 -8.56 4.53
C VAL A 265 9.46 -8.88 3.31
N THR A 266 9.34 -8.04 2.30
CA THR A 266 10.23 -8.03 1.13
C THR A 266 10.81 -6.62 0.96
N LYS A 267 12.07 -6.55 0.55
CA LYS A 267 12.81 -5.28 0.39
C LYS A 267 13.45 -5.21 -0.99
N SER A 268 13.72 -4.00 -1.49
CA SER A 268 14.43 -3.80 -2.74
C SER A 268 15.87 -4.32 -2.63
N ILE A 269 16.37 -5.04 -3.65
CA ILE A 269 17.78 -5.45 -3.70
C ILE A 269 18.72 -4.28 -4.05
N HIS A 270 18.17 -3.19 -4.59
CA HIS A 270 18.95 -2.05 -5.09
C HIS A 270 19.03 -0.88 -4.12
N TYR A 271 18.01 -0.74 -3.27
CA TYR A 271 17.83 0.42 -2.41
C TYR A 271 17.61 -0.04 -0.97
N ALA A 272 18.57 0.30 -0.10
CA ALA A 272 18.44 0.04 1.32
C ALA A 272 17.42 0.98 1.99
N ASP A 273 17.26 2.18 1.45
CA ASP A 273 16.35 3.21 1.94
C ASP A 273 14.96 3.05 1.33
N GLU A 274 13.99 2.75 2.19
CA GLU A 274 12.59 2.55 1.84
C GLU A 274 11.94 3.78 1.20
N ARG A 275 12.48 4.99 1.44
CA ARG A 275 11.94 6.21 0.82
C ARG A 275 12.01 6.15 -0.70
N ILE A 276 13.06 5.52 -1.24
CA ILE A 276 13.26 5.35 -2.69
C ILE A 276 12.36 4.23 -3.23
N SER A 277 12.27 3.11 -2.50
CA SER A 277 11.48 1.96 -2.91
C SER A 277 10.90 1.28 -1.66
N PRO A 278 9.65 1.60 -1.28
CA PRO A 278 9.07 1.16 -0.01
C PRO A 278 9.07 -0.36 0.15
N ALA A 279 9.28 -0.85 1.36
CA ALA A 279 9.19 -2.27 1.62
C ALA A 279 7.77 -2.80 1.34
N LYS A 280 7.66 -4.01 0.80
CA LYS A 280 6.36 -4.65 0.55
C LYS A 280 6.14 -5.73 1.59
N VAL A 281 5.08 -5.54 2.38
CA VAL A 281 4.71 -6.41 3.48
C VAL A 281 3.46 -7.20 3.10
N PHE A 282 3.47 -8.49 3.39
CA PHE A 282 2.32 -9.38 3.25
C PHE A 282 1.91 -9.88 4.62
N THR A 283 0.66 -9.62 5.00
CA THR A 283 0.09 -10.12 6.24
C THR A 283 -1.01 -11.12 5.89
N ALA A 284 -0.94 -12.30 6.51
CA ALA A 284 -1.94 -13.35 6.31
C ALA A 284 -2.28 -14.00 7.64
N ALA A 285 -3.44 -14.65 7.72
CA ALA A 285 -3.72 -15.49 8.87
C ALA A 285 -2.87 -16.77 8.83
N ASN A 286 -2.48 -17.28 10.00
CA ASN A 286 -1.72 -18.52 10.12
C ASN A 286 -2.57 -19.75 9.78
N GLN A 287 -3.86 -19.66 10.05
CA GLN A 287 -4.85 -20.68 9.78
C GLN A 287 -6.02 -20.06 9.00
N PRO A 288 -6.60 -20.77 8.01
CA PRO A 288 -7.70 -20.26 7.21
C PRO A 288 -8.99 -20.15 8.03
N TYR A 289 -9.92 -19.29 7.58
CA TYR A 289 -11.15 -18.99 8.35
C TYR A 289 -11.96 -20.22 8.77
N PHE A 290 -12.02 -21.27 7.92
CA PHE A 290 -12.91 -22.41 8.16
C PHE A 290 -12.45 -23.31 9.30
N VAL A 291 -11.17 -23.26 9.69
CA VAL A 291 -10.68 -23.99 10.88
C VAL A 291 -10.67 -23.11 12.13
N ASN A 292 -10.99 -21.82 12.02
CA ASN A 292 -10.87 -20.91 13.14
C ASN A 292 -11.81 -21.29 14.32
N HIS A 293 -12.94 -21.95 14.03
CA HIS A 293 -13.84 -22.49 15.05
C HIS A 293 -13.21 -23.60 15.92
N LEU A 294 -12.15 -24.27 15.43
CA LEU A 294 -11.38 -25.26 16.19
C LEU A 294 -10.21 -24.63 16.93
N VAL A 295 -9.60 -23.62 16.31
CA VAL A 295 -8.41 -22.92 16.83
C VAL A 295 -8.79 -21.96 17.97
N GLY A 296 -9.95 -21.31 17.88
CA GLY A 296 -10.47 -20.41 18.92
C GLY A 296 -9.70 -19.11 19.09
N LEU A 297 -8.92 -18.70 18.07
CA LEU A 297 -8.15 -17.45 18.10
C LEU A 297 -8.86 -16.33 17.31
N PRO A 298 -8.59 -15.05 17.64
CA PRO A 298 -8.93 -13.95 16.76
C PRO A 298 -8.31 -14.15 15.37
N SER A 299 -9.00 -13.76 14.30
CA SER A 299 -8.46 -13.80 12.93
C SER A 299 -8.76 -12.51 12.16
N PRO A 300 -8.34 -11.35 12.69
CA PRO A 300 -8.65 -10.05 12.08
C PRO A 300 -8.12 -9.93 10.66
N THR A 301 -6.92 -10.45 10.38
CA THR A 301 -6.33 -10.46 9.04
C THR A 301 -7.20 -11.23 8.02
N GLU A 302 -7.70 -12.41 8.40
CA GLU A 302 -8.56 -13.21 7.52
C GLU A 302 -9.94 -12.56 7.34
N ASN A 303 -10.49 -11.99 8.41
CA ASN A 303 -11.77 -11.27 8.38
C ASN A 303 -11.70 -10.06 7.44
N PHE A 304 -10.62 -9.27 7.49
CA PHE A 304 -10.39 -8.19 6.53
C PHE A 304 -10.50 -8.69 5.10
N VAL A 305 -9.77 -9.75 4.76
CA VAL A 305 -9.72 -10.27 3.39
C VAL A 305 -11.09 -10.82 2.96
N ARG A 306 -11.86 -11.40 3.89
CA ARG A 306 -13.24 -11.85 3.62
C ARG A 306 -14.22 -10.70 3.40
N ASN A 307 -13.99 -9.54 4.01
CA ASN A 307 -14.89 -8.39 3.97
C ASN A 307 -14.54 -7.38 2.88
N TYR A 308 -13.26 -7.23 2.58
CA TYR A 308 -12.72 -6.24 1.66
C TYR A 308 -12.08 -6.88 0.42
N GLY A 309 -11.80 -8.17 0.42
CA GLY A 309 -10.93 -8.81 -0.56
C GLY A 309 -9.44 -8.60 -0.24
N PRO A 310 -8.55 -9.37 -0.87
CA PRO A 310 -7.12 -9.15 -0.70
C PRO A 310 -6.74 -7.82 -1.36
N ARG A 311 -6.01 -6.97 -0.61
CA ARG A 311 -5.54 -5.65 -1.06
C ARG A 311 -4.58 -5.04 -0.04
N LEU A 312 -4.00 -3.89 -0.39
CA LEU A 312 -3.30 -3.04 0.57
C LEU A 312 -4.25 -2.63 1.71
N HIS A 313 -3.76 -2.75 2.93
CA HIS A 313 -4.46 -2.40 4.16
C HIS A 313 -4.00 -1.03 4.68
N HIS A 314 -2.69 -0.77 4.68
CA HIS A 314 -2.14 0.53 5.11
C HIS A 314 -0.91 0.96 4.30
N LEU A 315 -0.68 2.27 4.34
CA LEU A 315 0.54 2.95 3.89
C LEU A 315 1.27 3.43 5.15
N ALA A 316 2.50 2.97 5.35
CA ALA A 316 3.31 3.42 6.49
C ALA A 316 4.26 4.53 6.09
N LEU A 317 4.29 5.59 6.90
CA LEU A 317 5.10 6.79 6.72
C LEU A 317 6.13 6.83 7.84
N ALA A 318 7.39 7.04 7.49
CA ALA A 318 8.41 7.22 8.50
C ALA A 318 8.23 8.58 9.21
N VAL A 319 8.54 8.65 10.49
CA VAL A 319 8.66 9.89 11.25
C VAL A 319 10.14 10.07 11.63
N ALA A 320 10.64 11.28 11.46
CA ALA A 320 12.03 11.61 11.76
C ALA A 320 12.37 11.25 13.21
N ASP A 321 13.52 10.58 13.43
CA ASP A 321 14.04 10.36 14.78
C ASP A 321 14.31 11.71 15.47
N GLY A 322 14.15 11.73 16.79
CA GLY A 322 14.26 12.91 17.63
C GLY A 322 12.97 13.21 18.40
N GLU A 323 12.94 14.43 18.94
CA GLU A 323 11.90 14.90 19.84
C GLU A 323 11.49 16.33 19.49
N THR A 324 10.22 16.65 19.72
CA THR A 324 9.64 17.99 19.60
C THR A 324 8.89 18.30 20.88
N GLY A 325 9.28 19.34 21.61
CA GLY A 325 8.61 19.71 22.86
C GLY A 325 8.71 18.64 23.97
N ASN A 326 9.86 17.96 24.08
CA ASN A 326 10.13 16.88 25.07
C ASN A 326 9.27 15.60 24.91
N GLN A 327 8.67 15.40 23.75
CA GLN A 327 8.02 14.14 23.38
C GLN A 327 8.64 13.62 22.09
N ALA A 328 8.58 12.31 21.85
CA ALA A 328 9.05 11.74 20.59
C ALA A 328 8.28 12.38 19.43
N ASN A 329 8.95 12.58 18.29
CA ASN A 329 8.34 13.23 17.14
C ASN A 329 7.02 12.56 16.70
N ILE A 330 6.91 11.23 16.80
CA ILE A 330 5.67 10.51 16.51
C ILE A 330 4.53 10.89 17.46
N ASP A 331 4.81 11.07 18.75
CA ASP A 331 3.79 11.48 19.73
C ASP A 331 3.29 12.89 19.38
N TYR A 332 4.21 13.81 19.08
CA TYR A 332 3.87 15.17 18.63
C TYR A 332 3.06 15.18 17.34
N VAL A 333 3.48 14.42 16.32
CA VAL A 333 2.80 14.33 15.01
C VAL A 333 1.37 13.85 15.20
N VAL A 334 1.18 12.80 16.00
CA VAL A 334 -0.14 12.21 16.26
C VAL A 334 -1.05 13.19 16.99
N ASP A 335 -0.57 13.82 18.05
CA ASP A 335 -1.36 14.79 18.81
C ASP A 335 -1.73 16.02 17.98
N ALA A 336 -0.79 16.52 17.18
CA ALA A 336 -1.02 17.66 16.29
C ALA A 336 -2.07 17.34 15.21
N ILE A 337 -2.03 16.14 14.64
CA ILE A 337 -3.00 15.67 13.63
C ILE A 337 -4.36 15.40 14.27
N ARG A 338 -4.39 14.79 15.47
CA ARG A 338 -5.61 14.53 16.24
C ARG A 338 -6.32 15.83 16.61
N ALA A 339 -5.58 16.87 16.98
CA ALA A 339 -6.13 18.21 17.25
C ALA A 339 -6.80 18.86 16.02
N ARG A 340 -6.56 18.33 14.81
CA ARG A 340 -7.22 18.75 13.56
C ARG A 340 -8.36 17.81 13.14
N GLY A 341 -8.83 16.95 14.03
CA GLY A 341 -10.01 16.11 13.83
C GLY A 341 -9.76 14.81 13.06
N LYS A 342 -8.52 14.32 13.06
CA LYS A 342 -8.18 13.01 12.49
C LYS A 342 -8.05 11.97 13.60
N ASP A 343 -8.73 10.85 13.44
CA ASP A 343 -8.78 9.80 14.44
C ASP A 343 -7.66 8.76 14.25
N PHE A 344 -7.30 8.13 15.36
CA PHE A 344 -6.36 7.03 15.42
C PHE A 344 -6.99 5.87 16.18
N LEU A 345 -6.59 4.65 15.81
CA LEU A 345 -7.19 3.43 16.32
C LEU A 345 -6.86 3.14 17.79
N LEU A 346 -5.74 3.66 18.25
CA LEU A 346 -5.21 3.48 19.59
C LEU A 346 -4.25 4.62 19.93
N ASP A 347 -3.68 4.58 21.13
CA ASP A 347 -2.53 5.42 21.48
C ASP A 347 -1.25 4.94 20.78
N VAL A 348 -0.20 5.77 20.75
CA VAL A 348 1.10 5.39 20.19
C VAL A 348 1.69 4.26 21.02
N ILE A 349 2.09 3.17 20.37
CA ILE A 349 2.65 1.98 21.02
C ILE A 349 4.13 1.82 20.73
N GLY A 350 4.78 0.96 21.52
CA GLY A 350 6.22 0.78 21.53
C GLY A 350 6.93 1.85 22.36
N SER A 351 8.26 1.79 22.36
CA SER A 351 9.10 2.61 23.23
C SER A 351 10.45 2.93 22.59
N ARG A 352 11.14 3.94 23.14
CA ARG A 352 12.50 4.28 22.72
C ARG A 352 13.47 3.14 23.02
N GLU A 353 13.26 2.46 24.15
CA GLU A 353 14.07 1.32 24.62
C GLU A 353 13.95 0.11 23.70
N GLU A 354 12.77 -0.12 23.12
CA GLU A 354 12.55 -1.14 22.10
C GLU A 354 13.02 -0.72 20.70
N GLY A 355 13.41 0.55 20.54
CA GLY A 355 13.92 1.12 19.30
C GLY A 355 12.85 1.54 18.30
N LEU A 356 11.55 1.41 18.63
CA LEU A 356 10.46 1.62 17.68
C LEU A 356 9.16 2.09 18.35
N LYS A 357 8.54 3.13 17.80
CA LYS A 357 7.16 3.53 18.08
C LYS A 357 6.30 3.53 16.82
N GLN A 358 5.04 3.12 16.96
CA GLN A 358 4.10 2.96 15.84
C GLN A 358 2.65 3.31 16.22
N ILE A 359 1.83 3.64 15.23
CA ILE A 359 0.39 3.87 15.39
C ILE A 359 -0.34 3.80 14.05
N PHE A 360 -1.60 3.36 14.06
CA PHE A 360 -2.52 3.42 12.92
C PHE A 360 -3.53 4.56 13.06
N SER A 361 -3.72 5.33 12.00
CA SER A 361 -4.92 6.15 11.84
C SER A 361 -6.17 5.26 11.75
N SER A 362 -7.34 5.81 12.00
CA SER A 362 -8.58 5.19 11.51
C SER A 362 -8.53 5.08 9.99
N ALA A 363 -9.20 4.08 9.41
CA ALA A 363 -9.22 3.95 7.95
C ALA A 363 -9.95 5.14 7.31
N SER A 364 -9.32 5.76 6.31
CA SER A 364 -9.86 6.93 5.59
C SER A 364 -11.29 6.69 5.11
N GLU A 365 -12.18 7.66 5.32
CA GLU A 365 -13.53 7.61 4.76
C GLU A 365 -13.52 7.66 3.23
N HIS A 366 -12.46 8.19 2.62
CA HIS A 366 -12.37 8.41 1.18
C HIS A 366 -11.74 7.23 0.42
N SER A 367 -10.77 6.52 1.03
CA SER A 367 -10.04 5.43 0.37
C SER A 367 -10.11 4.08 1.08
N SER A 368 -10.60 4.06 2.32
CA SER A 368 -10.52 2.91 3.25
C SER A 368 -9.10 2.48 3.62
N LEU A 369 -8.07 3.26 3.26
CA LEU A 369 -6.68 2.99 3.65
C LEU A 369 -6.38 3.60 5.01
N ILE A 370 -5.55 2.91 5.78
CA ILE A 370 -4.95 3.41 7.01
C ILE A 370 -3.60 4.06 6.70
N ILE A 371 -3.29 5.17 7.36
CA ILE A 371 -1.93 5.69 7.46
C ILE A 371 -1.31 5.17 8.76
N GLU A 372 -0.16 4.52 8.64
CA GLU A 372 0.68 4.19 9.79
C GLU A 372 1.79 5.23 9.92
N TYR A 373 2.10 5.65 11.15
CA TYR A 373 3.34 6.36 11.43
C TYR A 373 4.32 5.46 12.16
N VAL A 374 5.59 5.53 11.76
CA VAL A 374 6.67 4.72 12.31
C VAL A 374 7.87 5.60 12.66
N GLN A 375 8.25 5.67 13.94
CA GLN A 375 9.51 6.28 14.36
C GLN A 375 10.47 5.20 14.85
N ARG A 376 11.60 5.05 14.15
CA ARG A 376 12.75 4.24 14.58
C ARG A 376 13.71 5.13 15.37
N PHE A 377 14.22 4.63 16.49
CA PHE A 377 15.14 5.34 17.36
C PHE A 377 16.57 4.78 17.21
N GLY A 378 17.55 5.68 17.13
CA GLY A 378 18.96 5.30 17.16
C GLY A 378 19.36 4.37 16.00
N ASP A 379 19.98 3.24 16.32
CA ASP A 379 20.50 2.25 15.38
C ASP A 379 19.58 1.04 15.18
N PHE A 380 18.28 1.18 15.49
CA PHE A 380 17.30 0.11 15.28
C PHE A 380 17.21 -0.30 13.79
N ASP A 381 17.71 -1.51 13.49
CA ASP A 381 17.71 -2.13 12.15
C ASP A 381 16.54 -3.13 11.96
N GLY A 382 15.61 -3.16 12.93
CA GLY A 382 14.42 -3.99 12.86
C GLY A 382 13.32 -3.38 11.99
N PHE A 383 12.33 -4.21 11.65
CA PHE A 383 11.17 -3.74 10.89
C PHE A 383 9.96 -3.46 11.80
N PHE A 384 9.65 -4.37 12.73
CA PHE A 384 8.60 -4.21 13.74
C PHE A 384 8.98 -4.93 15.05
N THR A 385 8.33 -4.59 16.15
CA THR A 385 8.25 -5.48 17.33
C THR A 385 7.01 -6.36 17.23
N LYS A 386 7.08 -7.62 17.68
CA LYS A 386 5.91 -8.52 17.62
C LYS A 386 4.74 -8.01 18.44
N GLN A 387 5.03 -7.38 19.58
CA GLN A 387 4.01 -6.83 20.46
C GLN A 387 3.28 -5.69 19.75
N ASN A 388 4.00 -4.78 19.10
CA ASN A 388 3.37 -3.69 18.33
C ASN A 388 2.45 -4.25 17.25
N VAL A 389 2.93 -5.23 16.46
CA VAL A 389 2.12 -5.84 15.40
C VAL A 389 0.86 -6.50 15.97
N ALA A 390 0.95 -7.19 17.11
CA ALA A 390 -0.21 -7.83 17.74
C ALA A 390 -1.28 -6.81 18.18
N GLU A 391 -0.86 -5.70 18.79
CA GLU A 391 -1.76 -4.63 19.27
C GLU A 391 -2.42 -3.88 18.10
N LEU A 392 -1.64 -3.48 17.08
CA LEU A 392 -2.16 -2.84 15.88
C LEU A 392 -3.14 -3.74 15.12
N THR A 393 -2.81 -5.03 15.02
CA THR A 393 -3.66 -6.04 14.35
C THR A 393 -4.98 -6.23 15.09
N HIS A 394 -4.95 -6.24 16.42
CA HIS A 394 -6.15 -6.32 17.23
C HIS A 394 -7.04 -5.08 17.05
N ALA A 395 -6.46 -3.87 17.15
CA ALA A 395 -7.20 -2.61 17.03
C ALA A 395 -7.88 -2.46 15.65
N ALA A 396 -7.16 -2.75 14.56
CA ALA A 396 -7.72 -2.74 13.22
C ALA A 396 -8.87 -3.75 13.07
N GLY A 397 -8.73 -4.95 13.63
CA GLY A 397 -9.80 -5.96 13.63
C GLY A 397 -11.08 -5.52 14.35
N VAL A 398 -10.96 -4.74 15.42
CA VAL A 398 -12.12 -4.19 16.14
C VAL A 398 -12.84 -3.15 15.29
N GLU A 399 -12.11 -2.19 14.69
CA GLU A 399 -12.70 -1.16 13.80
C GLU A 399 -13.43 -1.81 12.61
N GLU A 400 -12.82 -2.81 11.97
CA GLU A 400 -13.41 -3.50 10.82
C GLU A 400 -14.71 -4.22 11.16
N ASN A 401 -14.81 -4.85 12.33
CA ASN A 401 -16.05 -5.50 12.77
C ASN A 401 -17.15 -4.46 13.03
N LEU A 402 -16.83 -3.29 13.58
CA LEU A 402 -17.79 -2.21 13.76
C LEU A 402 -18.33 -1.72 12.41
N ARG A 403 -17.46 -1.56 11.41
CA ARG A 403 -17.87 -1.19 10.05
C ARG A 403 -18.73 -2.25 9.38
N LEU A 404 -18.43 -3.52 9.58
CA LEU A 404 -19.28 -4.61 9.07
C LEU A 404 -20.69 -4.51 9.63
N LEU A 405 -20.83 -4.33 10.94
CA LEU A 405 -22.13 -4.20 11.61
C LEU A 405 -22.90 -2.96 11.13
N GLN A 406 -22.21 -1.84 10.88
CA GLN A 406 -22.81 -0.63 10.30
C GLN A 406 -23.31 -0.89 8.88
N ALA A 407 -22.50 -1.50 8.03
CA ALA A 407 -22.85 -1.84 6.65
C ALA A 407 -24.06 -2.80 6.58
N GLU A 408 -24.10 -3.81 7.45
CA GLU A 408 -25.23 -4.73 7.58
C GLU A 408 -26.50 -4.02 8.05
N SER A 409 -26.38 -3.08 8.99
CA SER A 409 -27.51 -2.28 9.49
C SER A 409 -28.07 -1.34 8.41
N GLU A 410 -27.22 -0.71 7.62
CA GLU A 410 -27.63 0.16 6.50
C GLU A 410 -28.35 -0.64 5.41
N ALA A 411 -27.81 -1.82 5.05
CA ALA A 411 -28.43 -2.73 4.09
C ALA A 411 -29.80 -3.25 4.56
N ALA A 412 -29.99 -3.43 5.86
CA ALA A 412 -31.26 -3.89 6.44
C ALA A 412 -32.34 -2.79 6.52
N ASN A 413 -31.99 -1.51 6.35
CA ASN A 413 -32.91 -0.38 6.56
C ASN A 413 -32.88 0.67 5.41
N PRO A 414 -33.29 0.32 4.18
CA PRO A 414 -33.18 1.19 3.01
C PRO A 414 -34.11 2.43 3.00
N LEU A 415 -34.88 2.69 4.06
CA LEU A 415 -35.97 3.68 4.08
C LEU A 415 -35.66 5.01 4.79
N VAL A 416 -34.40 5.32 5.15
CA VAL A 416 -34.09 6.55 5.92
C VAL A 416 -33.47 7.68 5.07
N ASN A 417 -33.02 7.42 3.84
CA ASN A 417 -32.40 8.44 2.99
C ASN A 417 -33.11 8.56 1.62
N ALA A 418 -34.39 8.91 1.62
CA ALA A 418 -35.14 9.34 0.43
C ALA A 418 -35.61 10.79 0.59
#